data_AF-A0A840CMG6-F1
#
_entry.id   AF-A0A840CMG6-F1
#
_cell.length_a   1.000
_cell.length_b   1.000
_cell.length_c   1.000
_cell.angle_alpha   90.00
_cell.angle_beta   90.00
_cell.angle_gamma   90.00
#
_symmetry.space_group_name_H-M   'P 1'
#
loop_
_entity.id
_entity.type
_entity.pdbx_description
1 polymer ?
#
loop_
_entity_poly.entity_id
_entity_poly.type
_entity_poly.pdbx_seq_one_letter_code
_entity_poly.pdbx_strand_id
1 'polypeptide(L)'
;MKQYVILFALAAGCILYGCNSYNYDLEKMGEAVQSHLKYKDIDNGTKTTINYLKAISYEEIPEPDRKQPDEYYLCKVYVKGTWAYDNSYRIFNLDDTLNCYFSKSKTFLRMDKTITE
;
A
#
# COMPACT_ATOMS: atom_id res chain seq x y z
N MET A 1 -7.93 48.68 -2.93
CA MET A 1 -8.72 47.42 -3.02
C MET A 1 -8.34 46.50 -4.21
N LYS A 2 -7.21 46.70 -4.91
CA LYS A 2 -6.76 45.80 -6.00
C LYS A 2 -5.65 44.81 -5.62
N GLN A 3 -4.98 45.00 -4.47
CA GLN A 3 -3.82 44.19 -4.09
C GLN A 3 -4.15 42.91 -3.30
N TYR A 4 -5.35 42.82 -2.70
CA TYR A 4 -5.74 41.64 -1.89
C TYR A 4 -6.40 40.51 -2.70
N VAL A 5 -6.83 40.78 -3.93
CA VAL A 5 -7.47 39.78 -4.81
C VAL A 5 -6.46 38.75 -5.30
N ILE A 6 -5.21 39.15 -5.49
CA ILE A 6 -4.13 38.27 -5.99
C ILE A 6 -3.69 37.27 -4.91
N LEU A 7 -3.66 37.68 -3.64
CA LEU A 7 -3.31 36.81 -2.52
C LEU A 7 -4.34 35.70 -2.26
N PHE A 8 -5.63 35.98 -2.49
CA PHE A 8 -6.69 34.96 -2.33
C PHE A 8 -6.69 33.92 -3.46
N ALA A 9 -6.28 34.32 -4.68
CA ALA A 9 -6.18 33.40 -5.81
C ALA A 9 -5.00 32.42 -5.68
N LEU A 10 -3.88 32.84 -5.09
CA LEU A 10 -2.72 31.95 -4.85
C LEU A 10 -2.99 30.92 -3.74
N ALA A 11 -3.74 31.28 -2.70
CA ALA A 11 -4.07 30.38 -1.60
C ALA A 11 -5.01 29.23 -2.01
N ALA A 12 -5.91 29.47 -2.98
CA ALA A 12 -6.82 28.45 -3.49
C ALA A 12 -6.14 27.41 -4.41
N GLY A 13 -5.05 27.78 -5.09
CA GLY A 13 -4.35 26.89 -6.03
C GLY A 13 -3.56 25.77 -5.34
N CYS A 14 -3.01 26.01 -4.14
CA CYS A 14 -2.13 25.04 -3.47
C CYS A 14 -2.86 23.86 -2.80
N ILE A 15 -4.17 23.95 -2.57
CA ILE A 15 -4.93 22.93 -1.81
C ILE A 15 -5.30 21.73 -2.69
N LEU A 16 -5.31 21.87 -4.02
CA LEU A 16 -5.80 20.83 -4.94
C LEU A 16 -4.74 19.81 -5.40
N TYR A 17 -3.44 20.14 -5.27
CA TYR A 17 -2.38 19.29 -5.82
C TYR A 17 -1.98 18.13 -4.89
N GLY A 18 -2.05 18.30 -3.57
CA GLY A 18 -1.61 17.29 -2.60
C GLY A 18 -2.51 16.06 -2.53
N CYS A 19 -3.83 16.23 -2.66
CA CYS A 19 -4.78 15.10 -2.65
C CYS A 19 -4.63 14.20 -3.88
N ASN A 20 -4.24 14.74 -5.03
CA ASN A 20 -4.16 13.96 -6.26
C ASN A 20 -2.94 13.03 -6.25
N SER A 21 -1.78 13.51 -5.80
CA SER A 21 -0.58 12.67 -5.70
C SER A 21 -0.72 11.58 -4.63
N TYR A 22 -1.32 11.90 -3.48
CA TYR A 22 -1.52 10.92 -2.41
C TYR A 22 -2.41 9.76 -2.84
N ASN A 23 -3.55 10.04 -3.50
CA ASN A 23 -4.44 9.00 -4.00
C ASN A 23 -3.80 8.16 -5.11
N TYR A 24 -3.06 8.81 -6.01
CA TYR A 24 -2.29 8.11 -7.04
C TYR A 24 -1.24 7.18 -6.43
N ASP A 25 -0.53 7.63 -5.40
CA ASP A 25 0.45 6.81 -4.70
C ASP A 25 -0.20 5.60 -4.01
N LEU A 26 -1.34 5.79 -3.35
CA LEU A 26 -2.09 4.69 -2.74
C LEU A 26 -2.48 3.64 -3.78
N GLU A 27 -2.99 4.07 -4.94
CA GLU A 27 -3.34 3.17 -6.03
C GLU A 27 -2.13 2.33 -6.46
N LYS A 28 -0.97 2.99 -6.71
CA LYS A 28 0.26 2.30 -7.11
C LYS A 28 0.84 1.39 -6.05
N MET A 29 0.80 1.78 -4.79
CA MET A 29 1.25 0.93 -3.68
C MET A 29 0.33 -0.29 -3.53
N GLY A 30 -0.98 -0.14 -3.72
CA GLY A 30 -1.93 -1.25 -3.75
C GLY A 30 -1.65 -2.24 -4.88
N GLU A 31 -1.46 -1.74 -6.11
CA GLU A 31 -1.07 -2.55 -7.28
C GLU A 31 0.22 -3.35 -7.00
N ALA A 32 1.23 -2.71 -6.41
CA ALA A 32 2.50 -3.35 -6.09
C ALA A 32 2.35 -4.51 -5.09
N VAL A 33 1.51 -4.34 -4.06
CA VAL A 33 1.20 -5.42 -3.09
C VAL A 33 0.47 -6.56 -3.78
N GLN A 34 -0.52 -6.26 -4.63
CA GLN A 34 -1.26 -7.29 -5.36
C GLN A 34 -0.33 -8.12 -6.26
N SER A 35 0.57 -7.45 -6.99
CA SER A 35 1.59 -8.13 -7.80
C SER A 35 2.49 -9.01 -6.93
N HIS A 36 2.97 -8.50 -5.80
CA HIS A 36 3.82 -9.27 -4.89
C HIS A 36 3.13 -10.56 -4.39
N LEU A 37 1.87 -10.47 -3.96
CA LEU A 37 1.10 -11.64 -3.52
C LEU A 37 1.01 -12.71 -4.61
N LYS A 38 0.73 -12.30 -5.84
CA LYS A 38 0.67 -13.20 -6.99
C LYS A 38 2.02 -13.87 -7.30
N TYR A 39 3.13 -13.14 -7.18
CA TYR A 39 4.46 -13.73 -7.36
C TYR A 39 4.80 -14.73 -6.24
N LYS A 40 4.50 -14.38 -4.99
CA LYS A 40 4.72 -15.27 -3.84
C LYS A 40 3.91 -16.56 -3.92
N ASP A 41 2.69 -16.48 -4.45
CA ASP A 41 1.86 -17.64 -4.72
C ASP A 41 2.54 -18.64 -5.66
N ILE A 42 3.12 -18.14 -6.76
CA ILE A 42 3.84 -18.97 -7.74
C ILE A 42 5.07 -19.62 -7.09
N ASP A 43 5.84 -18.87 -6.30
CA ASP A 43 7.05 -19.36 -5.66
C ASP A 43 6.75 -20.45 -4.60
N ASN A 44 5.61 -20.32 -3.90
CA ASN A 44 5.26 -21.18 -2.77
C ASN A 44 4.31 -22.33 -3.13
N GLY A 45 3.84 -22.42 -4.39
CA GLY A 45 2.81 -23.37 -4.78
C GLY A 45 1.49 -23.14 -4.04
N THR A 46 1.11 -21.87 -3.91
CA THR A 46 -0.12 -21.44 -3.24
C THR A 46 -0.96 -20.58 -4.17
N LYS A 47 -2.21 -20.36 -3.81
CA LYS A 47 -3.15 -19.57 -4.60
C LYS A 47 -3.93 -18.62 -3.71
N THR A 48 -3.69 -17.33 -3.90
CA THR A 48 -4.49 -16.24 -3.35
C THR A 48 -5.53 -15.81 -4.37
N THR A 49 -6.80 -15.83 -3.98
CA THR A 49 -7.90 -15.23 -4.73
C THR A 49 -8.31 -13.95 -4.03
N ILE A 50 -8.01 -12.81 -4.65
CA ILE A 50 -8.28 -11.48 -4.08
C ILE A 50 -9.65 -11.01 -4.57
N ASN A 51 -10.59 -10.83 -3.64
CA ASN A 51 -11.91 -10.25 -3.92
C ASN A 51 -11.89 -8.72 -3.81
N TYR A 52 -11.08 -8.19 -2.90
CA TYR A 52 -10.87 -6.77 -2.71
C TYR A 52 -9.47 -6.51 -2.19
N LEU A 53 -8.79 -5.51 -2.74
CA LEU A 53 -7.52 -5.02 -2.22
C LEU A 53 -7.48 -3.51 -2.40
N LYS A 54 -7.15 -2.78 -1.34
CA LYS A 54 -6.99 -1.33 -1.40
C LYS A 54 -5.97 -0.85 -0.36
N ALA A 55 -5.03 -0.02 -0.81
CA ALA A 55 -4.22 0.77 0.10
C ALA A 55 -5.07 1.85 0.76
N ILE A 56 -5.08 1.88 2.09
CA ILE A 56 -5.91 2.77 2.90
C ILE A 56 -5.13 4.04 3.25
N SER A 57 -3.87 3.88 3.64
CA SER A 57 -3.02 4.98 4.06
C SER A 57 -1.55 4.65 3.87
N TYR A 58 -0.72 5.68 3.73
CA TYR A 58 0.72 5.54 3.91
C TYR A 58 1.29 6.69 4.71
N GLU A 59 2.35 6.42 5.48
CA GLU A 59 3.06 7.40 6.31
C GLU A 59 4.57 7.19 6.21
N GLU A 60 5.34 8.27 6.40
CA GLU A 60 6.79 8.20 6.51
C GLU A 60 7.19 7.58 7.84
N ILE A 61 8.13 6.64 7.81
CA ILE A 61 8.69 6.01 9.00
C ILE A 61 9.85 6.88 9.49
N PRO A 62 9.82 7.38 10.75
CA PRO A 62 10.94 8.08 11.33
C PRO A 62 12.21 7.22 11.29
N GLU A 63 13.35 7.81 10.95
CA GLU A 63 14.65 7.10 10.92
C GLU A 63 14.92 6.17 12.12
N PRO A 64 14.69 6.58 13.38
CA PRO A 64 14.93 5.70 14.53
C PRO A 64 14.00 4.48 14.61
N ASP A 65 12.84 4.52 13.95
CA ASP A 65 11.81 3.47 14.00
C ASP A 65 11.92 2.47 12.84
N ARG A 66 12.85 2.71 11.89
CA ARG A 66 13.08 1.85 10.73
C ARG A 66 13.79 0.56 11.16
N LYS A 67 13.27 -0.59 10.76
CA LYS A 67 13.94 -1.88 11.00
C LYS A 67 15.05 -2.12 9.97
N GLN A 68 14.87 -1.60 8.75
CA GLN A 68 15.84 -1.65 7.67
C GLN A 68 16.09 -0.25 7.12
N PRO A 69 17.33 0.08 6.70
CA PRO A 69 17.69 1.45 6.31
C PRO A 69 16.95 1.96 5.07
N ASP A 70 16.43 1.05 4.24
CA ASP A 70 15.67 1.35 3.03
C ASP A 70 14.16 1.51 3.29
N GLU A 71 13.65 1.15 4.46
CA GLU A 71 12.24 1.33 4.83
C GLU A 71 11.92 2.81 5.03
N TYR A 72 11.21 3.42 4.08
CA TYR A 72 10.87 4.83 4.15
C TYR A 72 9.39 5.07 4.42
N TYR A 73 8.50 4.27 3.82
CA TYR A 73 7.06 4.39 4.01
C TYR A 73 6.44 3.12 4.57
N LEU A 74 5.51 3.28 5.50
CA LEU A 74 4.57 2.24 5.95
C LEU A 74 3.22 2.48 5.28
N CYS A 75 2.77 1.52 4.48
CA CYS A 75 1.47 1.53 3.81
C CYS A 75 0.55 0.46 4.40
N LYS A 76 -0.66 0.85 4.79
CA LYS A 76 -1.70 -0.06 5.28
C LYS A 76 -2.57 -0.49 4.11
N VAL A 77 -2.61 -1.78 3.83
CA VAL A 77 -3.38 -2.34 2.71
C VAL A 77 -4.42 -3.31 3.26
N TYR A 78 -5.69 -3.00 3.05
CA TYR A 78 -6.76 -3.92 3.39
C TYR A 78 -6.97 -4.91 2.24
N VAL A 79 -7.03 -6.19 2.60
CA VAL A 79 -7.22 -7.29 1.67
C VAL A 79 -8.37 -8.17 2.14
N LYS A 80 -9.23 -8.53 1.19
CA LYS A 80 -10.29 -9.52 1.36
C LYS A 80 -10.23 -10.54 0.26
N GLY A 81 -10.30 -11.82 0.61
CA GLY A 81 -10.13 -12.89 -0.36
C GLY A 81 -10.03 -14.25 0.31
N THR A 82 -9.36 -15.16 -0.38
CA THR A 82 -9.04 -16.49 0.13
C THR A 82 -7.62 -16.87 -0.25
N TRP A 83 -7.00 -17.71 0.56
CA TRP A 83 -5.69 -18.32 0.32
C TRP A 83 -5.78 -19.84 0.46
N ALA A 84 -5.05 -20.59 -0.36
CA ALA A 84 -4.98 -22.04 -0.27
C ALA A 84 -3.64 -22.54 -0.83
N TYR A 85 -3.20 -23.73 -0.42
CA TYR A 85 -2.16 -24.45 -1.15
C TYR A 85 -2.68 -24.90 -2.53
N ASP A 86 -1.78 -25.02 -3.51
CA ASP A 86 -2.14 -25.57 -4.82
C ASP A 86 -2.72 -26.99 -4.65
N ASN A 87 -3.85 -27.23 -5.31
CA ASN A 87 -4.62 -28.48 -5.23
C ASN A 87 -5.14 -28.86 -3.83
N SER A 88 -5.19 -27.92 -2.89
CA SER A 88 -5.82 -28.15 -1.57
C SER A 88 -7.32 -27.88 -1.59
N TYR A 89 -8.08 -28.74 -0.92
CA TYR A 89 -9.49 -28.49 -0.59
C TYR A 89 -9.67 -27.54 0.61
N ARG A 90 -8.62 -27.34 1.40
CA ARG A 90 -8.62 -26.42 2.53
C ARG A 90 -8.35 -25.01 2.03
N ILE A 91 -9.31 -24.13 2.29
CA ILE A 91 -9.32 -22.72 1.92
C ILE A 91 -9.33 -21.88 3.20
N PHE A 92 -8.47 -20.88 3.25
CA PHE A 92 -8.34 -19.94 4.36
C PHE A 92 -8.91 -18.59 3.91
N ASN A 93 -9.73 -17.96 4.74
CA ASN A 93 -10.28 -16.65 4.42
C ASN A 93 -9.27 -15.56 4.77
N LEU A 94 -9.16 -14.57 3.89
CA LEU A 94 -8.40 -13.34 4.12
C LEU A 94 -9.39 -12.20 4.33
N ASP A 95 -9.27 -11.53 5.47
CA ASP A 95 -9.99 -10.31 5.82
C ASP A 95 -9.13 -9.60 6.88
N ASP A 96 -8.05 -8.97 6.44
CA ASP A 96 -7.06 -8.32 7.32
C ASP A 96 -6.49 -7.05 6.67
N THR A 97 -5.87 -6.21 7.50
CA THR A 97 -5.09 -5.05 7.06
C THR A 97 -3.60 -5.36 7.22
N LEU A 98 -2.89 -5.39 6.11
CA LEU A 98 -1.47 -5.67 6.03
C LEU A 98 -0.65 -4.38 6.20
N ASN A 99 0.39 -4.47 7.02
CA ASN A 99 1.46 -3.46 7.07
C ASN A 99 2.49 -3.79 5.99
N CYS A 100 2.61 -2.91 4.99
CA CYS A 100 3.50 -3.07 3.86
C CYS A 100 4.55 -1.95 3.85
N TYR A 101 5.82 -2.33 3.76
CA TYR A 101 6.96 -1.43 3.81
C TYR A 101 7.49 -1.12 2.42
N PHE A 102 7.82 0.14 2.20
CA PHE A 102 8.23 0.64 0.90
C PHE A 102 9.47 1.52 1.00
N SER A 103 10.27 1.50 -0.07
CA SER A 103 11.44 2.36 -0.20
C SER A 103 11.06 3.83 -0.38
N LYS A 104 12.06 4.74 -0.33
CA LYS A 104 11.86 6.15 -0.66
C LYS A 104 11.30 6.38 -2.07
N SER A 105 11.62 5.49 -3.02
CA SER A 105 11.05 5.49 -4.38
C SER A 105 9.70 4.76 -4.48
N LYS A 106 9.07 4.43 -3.34
CA LYS A 106 7.81 3.68 -3.23
C LYS A 106 7.87 2.32 -3.92
N THR A 107 9.03 1.67 -3.89
CA THR A 107 9.19 0.28 -4.30
C THR A 107 8.83 -0.63 -3.13
N PHE A 108 8.00 -1.65 -3.35
CA PHE A 108 7.62 -2.60 -2.31
C PHE A 108 8.85 -3.37 -1.80
N LEU A 109 9.00 -3.46 -0.48
CA LEU A 109 10.11 -4.15 0.18
C LEU A 109 9.62 -5.45 0.85
N ARG A 110 8.69 -5.33 1.80
CA ARG A 110 8.17 -6.45 2.58
C ARG A 110 6.82 -6.14 3.23
N MET A 111 6.21 -7.14 3.83
CA MET A 111 5.04 -7.01 4.71
C MET A 111 5.34 -7.63 6.09
N ASP A 112 4.68 -7.17 7.16
CA ASP A 112 4.93 -7.70 8.52
C ASP A 112 4.48 -9.15 8.70
N LYS A 113 3.27 -9.47 8.20
CA LYS A 113 2.74 -10.83 8.21
C LYS A 113 2.83 -11.40 6.80
N THR A 114 3.52 -12.52 6.65
CA THR A 114 3.26 -13.39 5.51
C THR A 114 1.85 -13.92 5.68
N ILE A 115 1.06 -13.99 4.60
CA ILE A 115 -0.33 -14.48 4.65
C ILE A 115 -0.39 -15.99 5.05
N THR A 116 0.75 -16.67 5.03
CA THR A 116 0.95 -18.02 5.57
C THR A 116 1.18 -17.98 7.08
N GLU A 117 0.39 -18.75 7.83
CA GLU A 117 0.56 -19.07 9.26
C GLU A 117 2.03 -19.30 9.66
#